data_AF-A0AA37XMB2-F1
#
_entry.id   AF-A0AA37XMB2-F1
#
_cell.length_a   1.000
_cell.length_b   1.000
_cell.length_c   1.000
_cell.angle_alpha   90.00
_cell.angle_beta   90.00
_cell.angle_gamma   90.00
#
_symmetry.space_group_name_H-M   'P 1'
#
loop_
_entity.id
_entity.type
_entity.pdbx_description
1 polymer ?
#
loop_
_entity_poly.entity_id
_entity_poly.type
_entity_poly.pdbx_seq_one_letter_code
_entity_poly.pdbx_strand_id
1 'polypeptide(L)'
;MTTPDENFSSNNFFLNFITPRWLYFAKNAVLEKTNNLFIEVTDNQLQQVITSLALTLERIAHSHWIVDEITDDTVSPAVQSLAEQIMGEIKKQTELEITDNEVLFFTKQLEGVNYKKPQNIFLDNFDAELSYQVRELIRLVSQQTQKDLRKDDTLFYDLLTHLAAAFKRIDNQAQLAGNPLLEKILTEYPRLRKIIQDDLKEIFTDHRAFLQDELAYIVIHFAASLERNPVQKEISALVLCSSGIGTAKILESRLNKYIPEIERIEIAKISQMGHIDFKEFDLILSTIFLPEFSLPYKVISPLLLDDEIREIKQELQGKQFSNRPVSTHINKETPNDFEQVYEQMKVANELLTQFSITEVSTRQTLEKTLDVILDELEGVVVEDPQKVRELLIHRHKTAPIGIPNTHFALFHSANTYVKKPYFAIFDLSRSVPILGMDRKPMELTRLLLMLAPDNMSTTEERLLGRISNSVIESDVNIQTYQYGDEEAIYERISSLFITEIKDSEEE
;
A
#
# COMPACT_ATOMS: atom_id res chain seq x y z
N MET A 1 37.72 -13.67 23.62
CA MET A 1 37.30 -15.08 23.80
C MET A 1 36.91 -15.28 25.25
N THR A 2 35.62 -15.15 25.53
CA THR A 2 34.96 -15.68 26.72
C THR A 2 33.90 -16.62 26.17
N THR A 3 34.11 -17.92 26.35
CA THR A 3 33.13 -18.96 26.04
C THR A 3 31.84 -18.69 26.83
N PRO A 4 30.65 -18.73 26.21
CA PRO A 4 29.40 -18.68 26.97
C PRO A 4 29.31 -19.96 27.83
N ASP A 5 28.93 -19.81 29.10
CA ASP A 5 28.74 -20.90 30.07
C ASP A 5 27.92 -22.05 29.46
N GLU A 6 28.46 -23.27 29.53
CA GLU A 6 27.83 -24.51 29.02
C GLU A 6 26.61 -24.97 29.85
N ASN A 7 26.22 -24.25 30.90
CA ASN A 7 25.13 -24.64 31.81
C ASN A 7 24.00 -23.61 31.86
N PHE A 8 23.44 -23.24 30.71
CA PHE A 8 22.21 -22.43 30.66
C PHE A 8 21.01 -23.32 30.36
N SER A 9 20.24 -23.71 31.39
CA SER A 9 18.94 -24.38 31.20
C SER A 9 17.83 -23.34 31.15
N SER A 10 17.15 -23.22 30.02
CA SER A 10 16.00 -22.35 29.86
C SER A 10 14.73 -23.04 30.38
N ASN A 11 13.83 -22.27 31.00
CA ASN A 11 12.47 -22.75 31.30
C ASN A 11 11.65 -23.01 30.03
N ASN A 12 12.11 -22.52 28.87
CA ASN A 12 11.52 -22.84 27.58
C ASN A 12 12.12 -24.16 27.06
N PHE A 13 11.27 -25.20 26.97
CA PHE A 13 11.65 -26.53 26.50
C PHE A 13 12.45 -26.51 25.19
N PHE A 14 12.06 -25.68 24.22
CA PHE A 14 12.68 -25.61 22.90
C PHE A 14 14.08 -24.96 22.93
N LEU A 15 14.31 -23.99 23.82
CA LEU A 15 15.62 -23.35 23.95
C LEU A 15 16.68 -24.28 24.55
N ASN A 16 16.27 -25.40 25.14
CA ASN A 16 17.22 -26.43 25.61
C ASN A 16 17.76 -27.30 24.47
N PHE A 17 17.18 -27.22 23.27
CA PHE A 17 17.66 -27.93 22.07
C PHE A 17 18.60 -27.08 21.21
N ILE A 18 18.81 -25.81 21.56
CA ILE A 18 19.69 -24.90 20.83
C ILE A 18 20.82 -24.48 21.75
N THR A 19 22.04 -24.85 21.38
CA THR A 19 23.26 -24.52 22.10
C THR A 19 23.39 -23.00 22.18
N PRO A 20 23.64 -22.42 23.38
CA PRO A 20 23.74 -20.97 23.57
C PRO A 20 24.73 -20.27 22.62
N ARG A 21 25.76 -21.00 22.20
CA ARG A 21 26.74 -20.55 21.20
C ARG A 21 26.10 -20.20 19.85
N TRP A 22 25.15 -20.99 19.36
CA TRP A 22 24.49 -20.72 18.08
C TRP A 22 23.49 -19.59 18.16
N LEU A 23 22.79 -19.45 19.29
CA LEU A 23 21.98 -18.27 19.58
C LEU A 23 22.83 -17.00 19.60
N TYR A 24 24.02 -17.06 20.20
CA TYR A 24 24.96 -15.93 20.20
C TYR A 24 25.40 -15.56 18.78
N PHE A 25 25.84 -16.54 17.97
CA PHE A 25 26.25 -16.25 16.59
C PHE A 25 25.11 -15.77 15.71
N ALA A 26 23.93 -16.37 15.82
CA ALA A 26 22.74 -15.92 15.08
C ALA A 26 22.37 -14.49 15.46
N LYS A 27 22.31 -14.18 16.76
CA LYS A 27 22.03 -12.84 17.27
C LYS A 27 23.08 -11.84 16.76
N ASN A 28 24.37 -12.14 16.88
CA ASN A 28 25.41 -11.22 16.47
C ASN A 28 25.44 -11.04 14.94
N ALA A 29 25.24 -12.10 14.16
CA ALA A 29 25.21 -12.00 12.71
C ALA A 29 24.02 -11.16 12.19
N VAL A 30 22.88 -11.21 12.88
CA VAL A 30 21.68 -10.42 12.54
C VAL A 30 21.76 -8.99 13.09
N LEU A 31 22.37 -8.77 14.27
CA LEU A 31 22.36 -7.46 14.97
C LEU A 31 23.65 -6.64 14.87
N GLU A 32 24.85 -7.24 14.81
CA GLU A 32 26.14 -6.50 14.86
C GLU A 32 26.60 -5.95 13.51
N LYS A 33 26.00 -6.40 12.39
CA LYS A 33 26.07 -5.65 11.14
C LYS A 33 24.81 -4.80 11.07
N THR A 34 24.93 -3.49 11.27
CA THR A 34 23.89 -2.51 10.94
C THR A 34 23.56 -2.58 9.45
N ASN A 35 22.75 -3.57 9.10
CA ASN A 35 22.07 -3.66 7.83
C ASN A 35 20.83 -2.80 8.00
N ASN A 36 20.75 -1.69 7.25
CA ASN A 36 19.64 -0.74 7.33
C ASN A 36 18.25 -1.38 7.08
N LEU A 37 18.25 -2.63 6.61
CA LEU A 37 17.09 -3.46 6.32
C LEU A 37 16.42 -4.08 7.57
N PHE A 38 17.13 -4.29 8.69
CA PHE A 38 16.51 -4.84 9.92
C PHE A 38 16.00 -3.76 10.89
N ILE A 39 16.19 -2.47 10.57
CA ILE A 39 15.87 -1.35 11.48
C ILE A 39 14.38 -1.28 11.81
N GLU A 40 13.51 -1.72 10.89
CA GLU A 40 12.04 -1.63 11.03
C GLU A 40 11.36 -2.99 11.18
N VAL A 41 12.15 -4.06 11.33
CA VAL A 41 11.64 -5.40 11.62
C VAL A 41 11.13 -5.43 13.06
N THR A 42 9.93 -5.96 13.27
CA THR A 42 9.37 -6.08 14.62
C THR A 42 10.21 -7.01 15.50
N ASP A 43 10.25 -6.77 16.82
CA ASP A 43 10.99 -7.62 17.77
C ASP A 43 10.62 -9.11 17.63
N ASN A 44 9.34 -9.42 17.34
CA ASN A 44 8.88 -10.79 17.12
C ASN A 44 9.47 -11.42 15.86
N GLN A 45 9.47 -10.70 14.74
CA GLN A 45 10.07 -11.17 13.49
C GLN A 45 11.59 -11.31 13.64
N LEU A 46 12.23 -10.38 14.35
CA LEU A 46 13.66 -10.43 14.63
C LEU A 46 14.00 -11.64 15.50
N GLN A 47 13.21 -11.90 16.54
CA GLN A 47 13.33 -13.10 17.37
C GLN A 47 13.13 -14.37 16.54
N GLN A 48 12.16 -14.39 15.63
CA GLN A 48 11.92 -15.53 14.74
C GLN A 48 13.12 -15.79 13.83
N VAL A 49 13.67 -14.76 13.18
CA VAL A 49 14.87 -14.89 12.32
C VAL A 49 16.06 -15.41 13.13
N ILE A 50 16.32 -14.82 14.30
CA ILE A 50 17.44 -15.25 15.16
C ILE A 50 17.26 -16.70 15.62
N THR A 51 16.05 -17.08 16.03
CA THR A 51 15.77 -18.44 16.51
C THR A 51 15.89 -19.46 15.38
N SER A 52 15.34 -19.13 14.21
CA SER A 52 15.40 -20.01 13.03
C SER A 52 16.83 -20.19 12.54
N LEU A 53 17.61 -19.10 12.47
CA LEU A 53 19.02 -19.15 12.13
C LEU A 53 19.81 -19.97 13.15
N ALA A 54 19.59 -19.78 14.45
CA ALA A 54 20.26 -20.56 15.49
C ALA A 54 19.96 -22.06 15.37
N LEU A 55 18.72 -22.43 15.01
CA LEU A 55 18.34 -23.81 14.74
C LEU A 55 19.02 -24.36 13.49
N THR A 56 19.12 -23.57 12.42
CA THR A 56 19.87 -23.93 11.21
C THR A 56 21.34 -24.20 11.53
N LEU A 57 21.98 -23.33 12.31
CA LEU A 57 23.37 -23.54 12.73
C LEU A 57 23.55 -24.78 13.60
N GLU A 58 22.62 -25.04 14.52
CA GLU A 58 22.61 -26.26 15.33
C GLU A 58 22.54 -27.52 14.46
N ARG A 59 21.68 -27.51 13.43
CA ARG A 59 21.58 -28.62 12.48
C ARG A 59 22.87 -28.83 11.69
N ILE A 60 23.46 -27.76 11.15
CA ILE A 60 24.70 -27.82 10.37
C ILE A 60 25.84 -28.35 11.25
N ALA A 61 25.91 -27.92 12.53
CA ALA A 61 26.90 -28.39 13.49
C ALA A 61 26.81 -29.90 13.75
N HIS A 62 25.61 -30.48 13.65
CA HIS A 62 25.36 -31.92 13.75
C HIS A 62 25.39 -32.65 12.40
N SER A 63 25.88 -32.00 11.34
CA SER A 63 25.95 -32.55 9.98
C SER A 63 24.60 -32.96 9.39
N HIS A 64 23.51 -32.32 9.83
CA HIS A 64 22.16 -32.50 9.28
C HIS A 64 21.88 -31.46 8.18
N TRP A 65 22.52 -31.66 7.03
CA TRP A 65 22.42 -30.76 5.88
C TRP A 65 21.10 -30.90 5.13
N ILE A 66 20.73 -29.85 4.41
CA ILE A 66 19.66 -29.90 3.41
C ILE A 66 20.16 -30.60 2.14
N VAL A 67 19.54 -31.74 1.85
CA VAL A 67 19.94 -32.65 0.75
C VAL A 67 19.09 -32.45 -0.51
N ASP A 68 17.87 -31.94 -0.39
CA ASP A 68 16.98 -31.72 -1.54
C ASP A 68 17.42 -30.50 -2.37
N GLU A 69 17.36 -30.65 -3.70
CA GLU A 69 17.29 -29.53 -4.63
C GLU A 69 16.00 -28.77 -4.35
N ILE A 70 16.10 -27.72 -3.55
CA ILE A 70 15.02 -26.75 -3.42
C ILE A 70 14.81 -26.19 -4.82
N THR A 71 13.67 -26.50 -5.44
CA THR A 71 13.34 -26.08 -6.80
C THR A 71 13.46 -24.56 -6.94
N ASP A 72 13.89 -24.16 -8.13
CA ASP A 72 14.17 -22.82 -8.64
C ASP A 72 12.90 -21.94 -8.62
N ASP A 73 12.42 -21.59 -7.43
CA ASP A 73 11.46 -20.51 -7.23
C ASP A 73 12.23 -19.20 -7.24
N THR A 74 11.69 -18.19 -7.91
CA THR A 74 12.30 -16.85 -8.01
C THR A 74 12.42 -16.21 -6.63
N VAL A 75 13.61 -16.31 -6.03
CA VAL A 75 13.93 -15.65 -4.77
C VAL A 75 14.42 -14.23 -5.04
N SER A 76 14.02 -13.26 -4.22
CA SER A 76 14.45 -11.86 -4.38
C SER A 76 15.98 -11.73 -4.30
N PRO A 77 16.67 -11.13 -5.30
CA PRO A 77 18.12 -10.96 -5.30
C PRO A 77 18.64 -10.19 -4.08
N ALA A 78 17.85 -9.22 -3.59
CA ALA A 78 18.19 -8.44 -2.40
C ALA A 78 18.17 -9.31 -1.13
N VAL A 79 17.18 -10.19 -1.00
CA VAL A 79 17.06 -11.11 0.14
C VAL A 79 18.14 -12.18 0.08
N GLN A 80 18.47 -12.68 -1.11
CA GLN A 80 19.57 -13.61 -1.32
C GLN A 80 20.93 -13.02 -0.91
N SER A 81 21.22 -11.81 -1.37
CA SER A 81 22.43 -11.09 -0.97
C SER A 81 22.52 -10.91 0.55
N LEU A 82 21.38 -10.64 1.21
CA LEU A 82 21.31 -10.55 2.66
C LEU A 82 21.63 -11.88 3.36
N ALA A 83 21.02 -12.97 2.91
CA ALA A 83 21.26 -14.30 3.45
C ALA A 83 22.74 -14.71 3.30
N GLU A 84 23.33 -14.47 2.12
CA GLU A 84 24.75 -14.72 1.84
C GLU A 84 25.67 -13.91 2.76
N GLN A 85 25.35 -12.64 3.03
CA GLN A 85 26.12 -11.80 3.94
C GLN A 85 26.10 -12.31 5.38
N ILE A 86 24.93 -12.75 5.87
CA ILE A 86 24.75 -13.26 7.23
C ILE A 86 25.46 -14.60 7.39
N MET A 87 25.16 -15.56 6.50
CA MET A 87 25.73 -16.91 6.53
C MET A 87 27.25 -16.88 6.28
N GLY A 88 27.72 -16.00 5.40
CA GLY A 88 29.15 -15.79 5.14
C GLY A 88 29.90 -15.22 6.35
N GLU A 89 29.26 -14.38 7.17
CA GLU A 89 29.87 -13.91 8.42
C GLU A 89 30.00 -15.03 9.45
N ILE A 90 28.95 -15.84 9.59
CA ILE A 90 28.98 -17.00 10.49
C ILE A 90 30.05 -17.99 10.06
N LYS A 91 30.20 -18.25 8.75
CA LYS A 91 31.26 -19.09 8.20
C LYS A 91 32.67 -18.59 8.52
N LYS A 92 32.88 -17.27 8.66
CA LYS A 92 34.19 -16.71 9.04
C LYS A 92 34.49 -16.86 10.53
N GLN A 93 33.47 -16.86 11.37
CA GLN A 93 33.60 -16.89 12.83
C GLN A 93 33.46 -18.31 13.41
N THR A 94 33.12 -19.29 12.58
CA THR A 94 32.86 -20.68 12.95
C THR A 94 33.54 -21.65 11.98
N GLU A 95 33.65 -22.91 12.36
CA GLU A 95 34.20 -23.97 11.50
C GLU A 95 33.10 -24.74 10.75
N LEU A 96 31.89 -24.16 10.65
CA LEU A 96 30.75 -24.82 10.02
C LEU A 96 30.88 -24.88 8.49
N GLU A 97 30.60 -26.05 7.94
CA GLU A 97 30.45 -26.24 6.50
C GLU A 97 29.05 -25.79 6.07
N ILE A 98 28.96 -24.52 5.65
CA ILE A 98 27.74 -23.94 5.08
C ILE A 98 27.75 -24.15 3.57
N THR A 99 26.76 -24.90 3.08
CA THR A 99 26.51 -25.20 1.65
C THR A 99 25.55 -24.19 1.03
N ASP A 100 25.50 -24.14 -0.30
CA ASP A 100 24.60 -23.22 -1.03
C ASP A 100 23.12 -23.52 -0.75
N ASN A 101 22.77 -24.80 -0.53
CA ASN A 101 21.41 -25.21 -0.14
C ASN A 101 20.99 -24.63 1.22
N GLU A 102 21.90 -24.53 2.19
CA GLU A 102 21.61 -23.92 3.49
C GLU A 102 21.42 -22.41 3.37
N VAL A 103 22.18 -21.76 2.50
CA VAL A 103 22.00 -20.33 2.19
C VAL A 103 20.66 -20.12 1.53
N LEU A 104 20.32 -20.88 0.50
CA LEU A 104 19.04 -20.78 -0.21
C LEU A 104 17.85 -21.02 0.72
N PHE A 105 17.93 -22.03 1.59
CA PHE A 105 16.91 -22.29 2.59
C PHE A 105 16.72 -21.12 3.55
N PHE A 106 17.82 -20.55 4.05
CA PHE A 106 17.75 -19.37 4.89
C PHE A 106 17.15 -18.19 4.13
N THR A 107 17.51 -17.99 2.86
CA THR A 107 16.91 -16.95 2.02
C THR A 107 15.39 -17.06 1.92
N LYS A 108 14.85 -18.28 1.71
CA LYS A 108 13.39 -18.50 1.67
C LYS A 108 12.71 -18.17 3.01
N GLN A 109 13.37 -18.46 4.13
CA GLN A 109 12.87 -18.06 5.45
C GLN A 109 12.85 -16.54 5.64
N LEU A 110 13.78 -15.83 5.01
CA LEU A 110 13.84 -14.38 5.08
C LEU A 110 12.72 -13.72 4.25
N GLU A 111 12.37 -14.22 3.06
CA GLU A 111 11.42 -13.55 2.13
C GLU A 111 10.06 -13.12 2.70
N GLY A 112 9.59 -13.76 3.78
CA GLY A 112 8.32 -13.45 4.44
C GLY A 112 8.40 -12.40 5.57
N VAL A 113 9.58 -11.82 5.81
CA VAL A 113 9.82 -10.82 6.85
C VAL A 113 9.97 -9.43 6.23
N ASN A 114 9.35 -8.45 6.86
CA ASN A 114 9.29 -7.07 6.37
C ASN A 114 10.61 -6.33 6.66
N TYR A 115 11.66 -6.60 5.87
CA TYR A 115 12.98 -5.94 5.97
C TYR A 115 13.07 -4.56 5.30
N LYS A 116 11.95 -3.99 4.89
CA LYS A 116 11.94 -2.70 4.23
C LYS A 116 11.12 -1.75 5.08
N LYS A 117 11.54 -0.49 5.07
CA LYS A 117 10.63 0.62 5.33
C LYS A 117 9.30 0.37 4.64
N PRO A 118 8.16 0.84 5.17
CA PRO A 118 7.02 1.16 4.32
C PRO A 118 7.44 2.34 3.43
N GLN A 119 8.40 2.12 2.53
CA GLN A 119 8.77 3.01 1.46
C GLN A 119 8.32 2.30 0.20
N ASN A 120 7.20 2.81 -0.32
CA ASN A 120 6.58 2.47 -1.59
C ASN A 120 6.36 0.97 -1.80
N ILE A 121 5.22 0.51 -1.28
CA ILE A 121 4.52 -0.74 -1.68
C ILE A 121 4.35 -0.83 -3.23
N PHE A 122 4.62 0.25 -3.95
CA PHE A 122 4.53 0.36 -5.40
C PHE A 122 5.63 -0.35 -6.20
N LEU A 123 6.76 -0.79 -5.61
CA LEU A 123 8.00 -0.86 -6.41
C LEU A 123 8.70 -2.18 -6.70
N ASP A 124 8.32 -3.32 -6.15
CA ASP A 124 9.03 -4.56 -6.56
C ASP A 124 8.14 -5.68 -7.06
N ASN A 125 6.82 -5.49 -7.12
CA ASN A 125 5.84 -6.34 -7.80
C ASN A 125 4.46 -5.75 -7.50
N PHE A 126 4.02 -4.71 -8.25
CA PHE A 126 2.61 -4.32 -8.19
C PHE A 126 1.80 -5.46 -8.79
N ASP A 127 1.39 -6.38 -7.93
CA ASP A 127 0.54 -7.48 -8.33
C ASP A 127 -0.88 -6.93 -8.46
N ALA A 128 -1.20 -6.45 -9.66
CA ALA A 128 -2.53 -5.94 -10.01
C ALA A 128 -3.63 -6.96 -9.70
N GLU A 129 -3.32 -8.26 -9.80
CA GLU A 129 -4.23 -9.34 -9.42
C GLU A 129 -4.46 -9.32 -7.90
N LEU A 130 -3.40 -9.26 -7.10
CA LEU A 130 -3.51 -9.14 -5.65
C LEU A 130 -4.24 -7.88 -5.21
N SER A 131 -3.92 -6.73 -5.82
CA SER A 131 -4.60 -5.46 -5.56
C SER A 131 -6.10 -5.56 -5.81
N TYR A 132 -6.49 -6.18 -6.93
CA TYR A 132 -7.88 -6.48 -7.23
C TYR A 132 -8.51 -7.44 -6.21
N GLN A 133 -7.84 -8.53 -5.87
CA GLN A 133 -8.31 -9.51 -4.89
C GLN A 133 -8.53 -8.87 -3.50
N VAL A 134 -7.64 -7.96 -3.08
CA VAL A 134 -7.79 -7.20 -1.84
C VAL A 134 -9.00 -6.27 -1.91
N ARG A 135 -9.18 -5.52 -3.01
CA ARG A 135 -10.36 -4.66 -3.18
C ARG A 135 -11.65 -5.46 -3.20
N GLU A 136 -11.64 -6.62 -3.84
CA GLU A 136 -12.79 -7.51 -3.90
C GLU A 136 -13.12 -8.08 -2.52
N LEU A 137 -12.11 -8.44 -1.72
CA LEU A 137 -12.29 -8.85 -0.33
C LEU A 137 -12.94 -7.73 0.49
N ILE A 138 -12.44 -6.50 0.37
CA ILE A 138 -13.02 -5.33 1.06
C ILE A 138 -14.47 -5.11 0.60
N ARG A 139 -14.77 -5.25 -0.69
CA ARG A 139 -16.11 -5.10 -1.25
C ARG A 139 -17.08 -6.15 -0.69
N LEU A 140 -16.71 -7.43 -0.68
CA LEU A 140 -17.55 -8.53 -0.17
C LEU A 140 -17.79 -8.40 1.33
N VAL A 141 -16.75 -8.11 2.12
CA VAL A 141 -16.88 -7.89 3.56
C VAL A 141 -17.74 -6.65 3.85
N SER A 142 -17.60 -5.57 3.06
CA SER A 142 -18.45 -4.36 3.18
C SER A 142 -19.94 -4.68 2.99
N GLN A 143 -20.26 -5.49 1.98
CA GLN A 143 -21.64 -5.91 1.71
C GLN A 143 -22.23 -6.74 2.86
N GLN A 144 -21.46 -7.69 3.40
CA GLN A 144 -21.94 -8.58 4.46
C GLN A 144 -21.98 -7.94 5.85
N THR A 145 -21.13 -6.93 6.09
CA THR A 145 -21.12 -6.14 7.33
C THR A 145 -22.05 -4.93 7.28
N GLN A 146 -22.58 -4.58 6.11
CA GLN A 146 -23.41 -3.38 5.86
C GLN A 146 -22.70 -2.07 6.24
N LYS A 147 -21.37 -2.04 6.16
CA LYS A 147 -20.56 -0.83 6.29
C LYS A 147 -19.71 -0.68 5.04
N ASP A 148 -19.68 0.51 4.46
CA ASP A 148 -18.84 0.76 3.28
C ASP A 148 -17.40 1.00 3.72
N LEU A 149 -16.54 0.00 3.53
CA LEU A 149 -15.11 0.06 3.85
C LEU A 149 -14.24 0.36 2.62
N ARG A 150 -14.85 0.53 1.45
CA ARG A 150 -14.13 0.70 0.17
C ARG A 150 -13.34 2.01 0.07
N LYS A 151 -13.66 2.98 0.94
CA LYS A 151 -12.98 4.27 1.05
C LYS A 151 -11.91 4.30 2.15
N ASP A 152 -11.72 3.21 2.90
CA ASP A 152 -10.67 3.11 3.91
C ASP A 152 -9.36 2.74 3.21
N ASP A 153 -8.64 3.75 2.72
CA ASP A 153 -7.34 3.55 2.05
C ASP A 153 -6.33 2.89 2.99
N THR A 154 -6.38 3.19 4.30
CA THR A 154 -5.53 2.53 5.30
C THR A 154 -5.80 1.03 5.33
N LEU A 155 -7.08 0.60 5.38
CA LEU A 155 -7.46 -0.81 5.32
C LEU A 155 -6.93 -1.47 4.04
N PHE A 156 -7.07 -0.80 2.89
CA PHE A 156 -6.60 -1.32 1.61
C PHE A 156 -5.08 -1.54 1.60
N TYR A 157 -4.29 -0.53 1.94
CA TYR A 157 -2.83 -0.62 1.92
C TYR A 157 -2.28 -1.59 2.97
N ASP A 158 -2.88 -1.60 4.17
CA ASP A 158 -2.50 -2.54 5.24
C ASP A 158 -2.75 -3.99 4.83
N LEU A 159 -3.94 -4.28 4.28
CA LEU A 159 -4.28 -5.63 3.81
C LEU A 159 -3.43 -6.06 2.63
N LEU A 160 -3.20 -5.17 1.66
CA LEU A 160 -2.34 -5.45 0.50
C LEU A 160 -0.93 -5.83 0.95
N THR A 161 -0.35 -5.04 1.84
CA THR A 161 0.99 -5.29 2.40
C THR A 161 1.04 -6.60 3.17
N HIS A 162 0.03 -6.84 4.02
CA HIS A 162 -0.06 -8.04 4.82
C HIS A 162 -0.19 -9.30 3.96
N LEU A 163 -1.11 -9.29 2.98
CA LEU A 163 -1.36 -10.43 2.09
C LEU A 163 -0.18 -10.72 1.17
N ALA A 164 0.51 -9.70 0.65
CA ALA A 164 1.72 -9.88 -0.13
C ALA A 164 2.80 -10.62 0.67
N ALA A 165 2.99 -10.27 1.95
CA ALA A 165 3.93 -10.96 2.83
C ALA A 165 3.42 -12.36 3.24
N ALA A 166 2.12 -12.50 3.51
CA ALA A 166 1.48 -13.76 3.90
C ALA A 166 1.61 -14.81 2.79
N PHE A 167 1.42 -14.44 1.53
CA PHE A 167 1.56 -15.38 0.42
C PHE A 167 2.98 -15.91 0.26
N LYS A 168 3.99 -15.07 0.40
CA LYS A 168 5.39 -15.54 0.45
C LYS A 168 5.63 -16.52 1.58
N ARG A 169 5.06 -16.28 2.77
CA ARG A 169 5.15 -17.22 3.91
C ARG A 169 4.44 -18.54 3.62
N ILE A 170 3.25 -18.50 3.03
CA ILE A 170 2.44 -19.68 2.69
C ILE A 170 3.16 -20.53 1.63
N ASP A 171 3.65 -19.89 0.56
CA ASP A 171 4.34 -20.55 -0.55
C ASP A 171 5.65 -21.20 -0.06
N ASN A 172 6.38 -20.53 0.84
CA ASN A 172 7.61 -21.05 1.45
C ASN A 172 7.35 -22.02 2.64
N GLN A 173 6.11 -22.41 2.92
CA GLN A 173 5.69 -23.26 4.05
C GLN A 173 6.23 -22.79 5.41
N ALA A 174 6.45 -21.49 5.58
CA ALA A 174 6.90 -20.90 6.83
C ALA A 174 5.74 -20.92 7.83
N GLN A 175 5.63 -22.00 8.62
CA GLN A 175 4.64 -22.09 9.68
C GLN A 175 4.99 -21.10 10.78
N LEU A 176 4.07 -20.17 11.05
CA LEU A 176 4.09 -19.38 12.28
C LEU A 176 3.74 -20.32 13.44
N ALA A 177 4.50 -20.23 14.53
CA ALA A 177 4.17 -20.94 15.75
C ALA A 177 2.85 -20.39 16.29
N GLY A 178 1.85 -21.25 16.44
CA GLY A 178 0.48 -20.85 16.80
C GLY A 178 0.47 -19.87 17.98
N ASN A 179 -0.17 -18.71 17.77
CA ASN A 179 -0.20 -17.63 18.73
C ASN A 179 -1.52 -17.66 19.52
N PRO A 180 -1.51 -17.94 20.84
CA PRO A 180 -2.73 -17.99 21.65
C PRO A 180 -3.55 -16.69 21.65
N LEU A 181 -2.92 -15.55 21.37
CA LEU A 181 -3.63 -14.27 21.25
C LEU A 181 -4.42 -14.19 19.93
N LEU A 182 -3.88 -14.73 18.84
CA LEU A 182 -4.57 -14.78 17.55
C LEU A 182 -5.77 -15.73 17.60
N GLU A 183 -5.65 -16.86 18.30
CA GLU A 183 -6.81 -17.72 18.58
C GLU A 183 -7.90 -16.96 19.35
N LYS A 184 -7.51 -16.17 20.35
CA LYS A 184 -8.46 -15.36 21.12
C LYS A 184 -9.19 -14.34 20.24
N ILE A 185 -8.49 -13.64 19.35
CA ILE A 185 -9.11 -12.70 18.38
C ILE A 185 -10.15 -13.43 17.54
N LEU A 186 -9.82 -14.60 17.01
CA LEU A 186 -10.75 -15.40 16.21
C LEU A 186 -12.00 -15.86 16.99
N THR A 187 -11.88 -16.03 18.31
CA THR A 187 -13.03 -16.33 19.19
C THR A 187 -13.87 -15.11 19.53
N GLU A 188 -13.27 -13.92 19.57
CA GLU A 188 -13.96 -12.66 19.89
C GLU A 188 -14.76 -12.10 18.70
N TYR A 189 -14.30 -12.37 17.48
CA TYR A 189 -14.92 -11.90 16.23
C TYR A 189 -15.49 -13.05 15.36
N PRO A 190 -16.36 -13.95 15.88
CA PRO A 190 -16.74 -15.18 15.19
C PRO A 190 -17.53 -14.93 13.91
N ARG A 191 -18.35 -13.87 13.86
CA ARG A 191 -19.12 -13.49 12.66
C ARG A 191 -18.19 -12.94 11.58
N LEU A 192 -17.32 -12.00 11.93
CA LEU A 192 -16.39 -11.36 11.00
C LEU A 192 -15.38 -12.38 10.46
N ARG A 193 -14.85 -13.25 11.34
CA ARG A 193 -14.03 -14.41 10.96
C ARG A 193 -14.71 -15.25 9.88
N LYS A 194 -15.99 -15.60 10.08
CA LYS A 194 -16.71 -16.46 9.13
C LYS A 194 -16.86 -15.80 7.77
N ILE A 195 -17.28 -14.53 7.74
CA ILE A 195 -17.41 -13.73 6.52
C ILE A 195 -16.08 -13.74 5.76
N ILE A 196 -14.99 -13.32 6.42
CA ILE A 196 -13.66 -13.25 5.82
C ILE A 196 -13.21 -14.63 5.34
N GLN A 197 -13.43 -15.69 6.13
CA GLN A 197 -13.02 -17.04 5.75
C GLN A 197 -13.76 -17.56 4.50
N ASP A 198 -15.02 -17.21 4.33
CA ASP A 198 -15.81 -17.59 3.16
C ASP A 198 -15.39 -16.75 1.93
N ASP A 199 -15.20 -15.44 2.09
CA ASP A 199 -14.76 -14.54 1.02
C ASP A 199 -13.33 -14.85 0.54
N LEU A 200 -12.41 -15.20 1.45
CA LEU A 200 -11.06 -15.62 1.09
C LEU A 200 -11.07 -16.89 0.22
N LYS A 201 -11.99 -17.83 0.47
CA LYS A 201 -12.12 -19.05 -0.36
C LYS A 201 -12.70 -18.74 -1.73
N GLU A 202 -13.58 -17.75 -1.81
CA GLU A 202 -14.18 -17.31 -3.08
C GLU A 202 -13.14 -16.60 -3.96
N ILE A 203 -12.32 -15.73 -3.37
CA ILE A 203 -11.37 -14.89 -4.09
C ILE A 203 -10.09 -15.65 -4.45
N PHE A 204 -9.56 -16.45 -3.52
CA PHE A 204 -8.28 -17.15 -3.69
C PHE A 204 -8.50 -18.64 -3.99
N THR A 205 -8.92 -18.94 -5.22
CA THR A 205 -9.34 -20.29 -5.64
C THR A 205 -8.20 -21.30 -5.80
N ASP A 206 -6.95 -20.85 -5.87
CA ASP A 206 -5.76 -21.69 -6.14
C ASP A 206 -5.27 -22.53 -4.94
N HIS A 207 -6.17 -22.93 -4.04
CA HIS A 207 -5.89 -23.81 -2.91
C HIS A 207 -4.77 -23.35 -1.95
N ARG A 208 -4.61 -22.04 -1.75
CA ARG A 208 -3.79 -21.53 -0.64
C ARG A 208 -4.59 -21.62 0.66
N ALA A 209 -4.30 -22.63 1.47
CA ALA A 209 -4.88 -22.72 2.80
C ALA A 209 -4.28 -21.61 3.67
N PHE A 210 -5.04 -20.55 3.92
CA PHE A 210 -4.65 -19.53 4.89
C PHE A 210 -4.49 -20.19 6.27
N LEU A 211 -3.30 -20.02 6.86
CA LEU A 211 -3.03 -20.43 8.25
C LEU A 211 -3.98 -19.66 9.19
N GLN A 212 -4.31 -20.23 10.35
CA GLN A 212 -5.19 -19.56 11.30
C GLN A 212 -4.64 -18.20 11.75
N ASP A 213 -3.32 -18.08 11.86
CA ASP A 213 -2.67 -16.83 12.25
C ASP A 213 -2.90 -15.73 11.20
N GLU A 214 -2.78 -16.04 9.91
CA GLU A 214 -3.05 -15.09 8.81
C GLU A 214 -4.52 -14.67 8.78
N LEU A 215 -5.45 -15.62 8.99
CA LEU A 215 -6.87 -15.31 9.12
C LEU A 215 -7.13 -14.36 10.29
N ALA A 216 -6.44 -14.54 11.42
CA ALA A 216 -6.59 -13.69 12.59
C ALA A 216 -6.10 -12.26 12.32
N TYR A 217 -4.97 -12.10 11.63
CA TYR A 217 -4.48 -10.78 11.24
C TYR A 217 -5.43 -10.06 10.28
N ILE A 218 -5.96 -10.75 9.27
CA ILE A 218 -6.96 -10.17 8.35
C ILE A 218 -8.19 -9.72 9.14
N VAL A 219 -8.66 -10.54 10.09
CA VAL A 219 -9.76 -10.17 11.01
C VAL A 219 -9.42 -8.91 11.82
N ILE A 220 -8.19 -8.72 12.28
CA ILE A 220 -7.76 -7.52 13.00
C ILE A 220 -7.85 -6.28 12.11
N HIS A 221 -7.38 -6.35 10.87
CA HIS A 221 -7.45 -5.20 9.93
C HIS A 221 -8.90 -4.76 9.71
N PHE A 222 -9.80 -5.70 9.45
CA PHE A 222 -11.23 -5.40 9.31
C PHE A 222 -11.88 -4.95 10.62
N ALA A 223 -11.56 -5.56 11.75
CA ALA A 223 -12.09 -5.15 13.06
C ALA A 223 -11.68 -3.70 13.37
N ALA A 224 -10.40 -3.36 13.18
CA ALA A 224 -9.89 -2.01 13.36
C ALA A 224 -10.62 -1.02 12.44
N SER A 225 -10.82 -1.35 11.16
CA SER A 225 -11.58 -0.50 10.22
C SER A 225 -13.05 -0.32 10.64
N LEU A 226 -13.71 -1.39 11.08
CA LEU A 226 -15.10 -1.37 11.55
C LEU A 226 -15.28 -0.57 12.86
N GLU A 227 -14.28 -0.59 13.74
CA GLU A 227 -14.20 0.17 14.98
C GLU A 227 -13.84 1.64 14.77
N ARG A 228 -13.00 1.94 13.77
CA ARG A 228 -12.65 3.32 13.38
C ARG A 228 -13.86 4.17 12.98
N ASN A 229 -15.03 3.56 12.80
CA ASN A 229 -16.30 4.22 12.51
C ASN A 229 -16.17 5.15 11.28
N PRO A 230 -16.37 4.65 10.04
CA PRO A 230 -16.21 5.43 8.81
C PRO A 230 -17.24 6.55 8.63
N VAL A 231 -18.03 6.87 9.67
CA VAL A 231 -18.69 8.17 9.78
C VAL A 231 -17.69 9.12 10.42
N GLN A 232 -16.64 9.49 9.67
CA GLN A 232 -16.02 10.79 9.86
C GLN A 232 -17.16 11.80 9.80
N LYS A 233 -17.48 12.42 10.94
CA LYS A 233 -18.24 13.66 10.89
C LYS A 233 -17.24 14.66 10.34
N GLU A 234 -17.44 15.10 9.11
CA GLU A 234 -16.66 16.15 8.45
C GLU A 234 -16.94 17.49 9.21
N ILE A 235 -16.36 17.69 10.39
CA ILE A 235 -16.58 18.92 11.18
C ILE A 235 -15.70 20.01 10.59
N SER A 236 -16.31 21.11 10.19
CA SER A 236 -15.61 22.28 9.67
C SER A 236 -15.52 23.39 10.73
N ALA A 237 -14.33 23.94 10.94
CA ALA A 237 -14.07 25.00 11.89
C ALA A 237 -13.54 26.27 11.20
N LEU A 238 -14.11 27.42 11.55
CA LEU A 238 -13.57 28.73 11.23
C LEU A 238 -12.86 29.30 12.46
N VAL A 239 -11.62 29.74 12.30
CA VAL A 239 -10.81 30.37 13.35
C VAL A 239 -10.58 31.83 13.00
N LEU A 240 -11.23 32.73 13.73
CA LEU A 240 -11.09 34.18 13.60
C LEU A 240 -9.95 34.68 14.48
N CYS A 241 -8.82 35.00 13.85
CA CYS A 241 -7.60 35.37 14.54
C CYS A 241 -7.21 36.83 14.28
N SER A 242 -6.83 37.56 15.34
CA SER A 242 -6.25 38.91 15.23
C SER A 242 -4.72 38.90 15.04
N SER A 243 -4.11 37.72 15.17
CA SER A 243 -2.65 37.53 15.24
C SER A 243 -2.01 37.33 13.86
N GLY A 244 -0.68 37.51 13.78
CA GLY A 244 0.10 37.28 12.56
C GLY A 244 0.19 35.80 12.13
N ILE A 245 0.70 35.57 10.91
CA ILE A 245 0.76 34.25 10.23
C ILE A 245 1.41 33.16 11.11
N GLY A 246 2.42 33.50 11.91
CA GLY A 246 3.13 32.51 12.75
C GLY A 246 2.28 31.90 13.86
N THR A 247 1.42 32.68 14.51
CA THR A 247 0.55 32.19 15.59
C THR A 247 -0.66 31.42 15.04
N ALA A 248 -1.13 31.81 13.84
CA ALA A 248 -2.17 31.11 13.11
C ALA A 248 -1.77 29.66 12.77
N LYS A 249 -0.55 29.44 12.24
CA LYS A 249 -0.03 28.10 11.94
C LYS A 249 0.12 27.20 13.17
N ILE A 250 0.51 27.78 14.32
CA ILE A 250 0.60 27.01 15.58
C ILE A 250 -0.79 26.57 16.03
N LEU A 251 -1.77 27.46 15.94
CA LEU A 251 -3.15 27.17 16.31
C LEU A 251 -3.77 26.10 15.40
N GLU A 252 -3.55 26.20 14.09
CA GLU A 252 -3.92 25.20 13.08
C GLU A 252 -3.32 23.83 13.39
N SER A 253 -1.99 23.78 13.55
CA SER A 253 -1.25 22.56 13.85
C SER A 253 -1.74 21.90 15.14
N ARG A 254 -2.06 22.68 16.17
CA ARG A 254 -2.59 22.15 17.42
C ARG A 254 -4.02 21.66 17.30
N LEU A 255 -4.88 22.35 16.55
CA LEU A 255 -6.24 21.87 16.30
C LEU A 255 -6.21 20.55 15.51
N ASN A 256 -5.44 20.47 14.43
CA ASN A 256 -5.26 19.24 13.65
C ASN A 256 -4.70 18.09 14.50
N LYS A 257 -3.67 18.37 15.31
CA LYS A 257 -3.03 17.35 16.16
C LYS A 257 -3.93 16.83 17.27
N TYR A 258 -4.66 17.72 17.94
CA TYR A 258 -5.35 17.37 19.17
C TYR A 258 -6.85 17.17 18.99
N ILE A 259 -7.46 17.63 17.91
CA ILE A 259 -8.89 17.55 17.62
C ILE A 259 -9.10 17.03 16.18
N PRO A 260 -8.69 15.79 15.88
CA PRO A 260 -8.75 15.22 14.52
C PRO A 260 -10.19 15.03 14.01
N GLU A 261 -11.20 15.24 14.86
CA GLU A 261 -12.59 15.28 14.46
C GLU A 261 -12.91 16.49 13.57
N ILE A 262 -12.07 17.54 13.57
CA ILE A 262 -12.18 18.70 12.67
C ILE A 262 -11.34 18.43 11.42
N GLU A 263 -12.01 18.23 10.30
CA GLU A 263 -11.37 17.88 9.03
C GLU A 263 -11.01 19.13 8.21
N ARG A 264 -11.79 20.21 8.36
CA ARG A 264 -11.55 21.47 7.67
C ARG A 264 -11.35 22.60 8.66
N ILE A 265 -10.17 23.22 8.66
CA ILE A 265 -9.88 24.41 9.45
C ILE A 265 -9.60 25.57 8.51
N GLU A 266 -10.46 26.59 8.53
CA GLU A 266 -10.17 27.86 7.86
C GLU A 266 -9.74 28.90 8.89
N ILE A 267 -8.59 29.55 8.66
CA ILE A 267 -8.15 30.66 9.50
C ILE A 267 -8.33 31.97 8.74
N ALA A 268 -9.18 32.84 9.29
CA ALA A 268 -9.45 34.14 8.71
C ALA A 268 -9.10 35.28 9.66
N LYS A 269 -8.67 36.40 9.07
CA LYS A 269 -8.55 37.66 9.81
C LYS A 269 -9.95 38.25 10.02
N ILE A 270 -10.12 38.95 11.13
CA ILE A 270 -11.37 39.66 11.42
C ILE A 270 -11.71 40.70 10.34
N SER A 271 -10.71 41.28 9.68
CA SER A 271 -10.92 42.18 8.54
C SER A 271 -11.55 41.50 7.31
N GLN A 272 -11.52 40.16 7.23
CA GLN A 272 -12.08 39.37 6.12
C GLN A 272 -13.49 38.85 6.44
N MET A 273 -13.96 39.07 7.67
CA MET A 273 -15.23 38.56 8.20
C MET A 273 -16.45 38.93 7.35
N GLY A 274 -16.42 40.08 6.65
CA GLY A 274 -17.50 40.51 5.75
C GLY A 274 -17.62 39.72 4.45
N HIS A 275 -16.68 38.83 4.14
CA HIS A 275 -16.64 38.03 2.91
C HIS A 275 -16.79 36.52 3.17
N ILE A 276 -17.06 36.12 4.41
CA ILE A 276 -17.13 34.71 4.82
C ILE A 276 -18.60 34.32 5.01
N ASP A 277 -19.01 33.21 4.40
CA ASP A 277 -20.30 32.60 4.73
C ASP A 277 -20.16 31.69 5.95
N PHE A 278 -20.44 32.23 7.13
CA PHE A 278 -20.36 31.48 8.40
C PHE A 278 -21.25 30.24 8.44
N LYS A 279 -22.25 30.12 7.57
CA LYS A 279 -23.13 28.94 7.52
C LYS A 279 -22.39 27.71 7.02
N GLU A 280 -21.22 27.87 6.39
CA GLU A 280 -20.39 26.76 5.93
C GLU A 280 -19.61 26.07 7.05
N PHE A 281 -19.57 26.64 8.27
CA PHE A 281 -18.78 26.11 9.38
C PHE A 281 -19.65 25.57 10.51
N ASP A 282 -19.24 24.43 11.06
CA ASP A 282 -19.87 23.76 12.20
C ASP A 282 -19.41 24.33 13.54
N LEU A 283 -18.19 24.88 13.57
CA LEU A 283 -17.54 25.45 14.74
C LEU A 283 -16.92 26.80 14.39
N ILE A 284 -17.16 27.82 15.22
CA ILE A 284 -16.49 29.12 15.09
C ILE A 284 -15.65 29.35 16.35
N LEU A 285 -14.35 29.49 16.16
CA LEU A 285 -13.37 29.78 17.19
C LEU A 285 -12.83 31.20 16.98
N SER A 286 -12.51 31.92 18.04
CA SER A 286 -11.85 33.22 17.92
C SER A 286 -10.77 33.43 18.97
N THR A 287 -9.65 34.04 18.59
CA THR A 287 -8.59 34.40 19.54
C THR A 287 -8.85 35.71 20.28
N ILE A 288 -9.95 36.41 19.96
CA ILE A 288 -10.40 37.58 20.67
C ILE A 288 -11.92 37.57 20.85
N PHE A 289 -12.42 38.45 21.71
CA PHE A 289 -13.85 38.71 21.81
C PHE A 289 -14.34 39.50 20.59
N LEU A 290 -15.46 39.07 20.01
CA LEU A 290 -16.11 39.69 18.85
C LEU A 290 -17.41 40.38 19.30
N PRO A 291 -17.40 41.71 19.51
CA PRO A 291 -18.62 42.45 19.82
C PRO A 291 -19.60 42.39 18.65
N GLU A 292 -20.89 42.27 18.94
CA GLU A 292 -21.97 42.31 17.93
C GLU A 292 -21.99 41.13 16.94
N PHE A 293 -21.24 40.05 17.19
CA PHE A 293 -21.33 38.82 16.40
C PHE A 293 -22.53 37.95 16.84
N SER A 294 -23.39 37.59 15.89
CA SER A 294 -24.70 36.98 16.15
C SER A 294 -24.72 35.45 16.21
N LEU A 295 -23.65 34.79 15.76
CA LEU A 295 -23.54 33.33 15.74
C LEU A 295 -22.79 32.79 16.96
N PRO A 296 -23.07 31.54 17.40
CA PRO A 296 -22.31 30.90 18.47
C PRO A 296 -20.84 30.78 18.09
N TYR A 297 -19.95 31.25 18.96
CA TYR A 297 -18.51 31.10 18.80
C TYR A 297 -17.85 30.89 20.17
N LYS A 298 -16.65 30.30 20.15
CA LYS A 298 -15.84 30.06 21.35
C LYS A 298 -14.57 30.89 21.31
N VAL A 299 -14.29 31.62 22.39
CA VAL A 299 -13.01 32.33 22.55
C VAL A 299 -11.96 31.34 23.03
N ILE A 300 -10.82 31.30 22.34
CA ILE A 300 -9.68 30.43 22.64
C ILE A 300 -8.39 31.24 22.68
N SER A 301 -7.36 30.72 23.35
CA SER A 301 -6.04 31.31 23.32
C SER A 301 -5.35 31.03 21.97
N PRO A 302 -4.42 31.90 21.52
CA PRO A 302 -3.66 31.67 20.28
C PRO A 302 -2.75 30.43 20.31
N LEU A 303 -2.53 29.83 21.49
CA LEU A 303 -1.71 28.63 21.67
C LEU A 303 -2.54 27.38 21.94
N LEU A 304 -3.87 27.47 21.97
CA LEU A 304 -4.80 26.36 22.26
C LEU A 304 -4.38 25.55 23.51
N LEU A 305 -4.73 26.05 24.69
CA LEU A 305 -4.40 25.40 25.96
C LEU A 305 -5.18 24.08 26.14
N ASP A 306 -4.63 23.16 26.93
CA ASP A 306 -5.17 21.81 27.07
C ASP A 306 -6.61 21.76 27.62
N ASP A 307 -6.99 22.74 28.45
CA ASP A 307 -8.36 22.86 28.95
C ASP A 307 -9.32 23.34 27.85
N GLU A 308 -8.86 24.20 26.93
CA GLU A 308 -9.64 24.66 25.77
C GLU A 308 -9.86 23.50 24.78
N ILE A 309 -8.85 22.65 24.58
CA ILE A 309 -8.95 21.41 23.78
C ILE A 309 -10.04 20.51 24.36
N ARG A 310 -10.04 20.31 25.69
CA ARG A 310 -11.04 19.48 26.38
C ARG A 310 -12.45 20.03 26.22
N GLU A 311 -12.62 21.34 26.35
CA GLU A 311 -13.92 21.98 26.19
C GLU A 311 -14.44 21.88 24.74
N ILE A 312 -13.58 22.08 23.74
CA ILE A 312 -13.98 21.91 22.32
C ILE A 312 -14.43 20.48 22.07
N LYS A 313 -13.67 19.47 22.52
CA LYS A 313 -14.05 18.06 22.36
C LYS A 313 -15.39 17.72 22.98
N GLN A 314 -15.68 18.25 24.18
CA GLN A 314 -16.99 18.05 24.82
C GLN A 314 -18.12 18.69 24.02
N GLU A 315 -17.89 19.87 23.43
CA GLU A 315 -18.89 20.54 22.59
C GLU A 315 -19.17 19.77 21.29
N LEU A 316 -18.16 19.14 20.70
CA LEU A 316 -18.30 18.32 19.50
C LEU A 316 -19.04 17.00 19.75
N GLN A 317 -18.90 16.41 20.94
CA GLN A 317 -19.60 15.17 21.32
C GLN A 317 -21.11 15.35 21.46
N GLY A 318 -21.60 16.57 21.72
CA GLY A 318 -23.01 16.88 21.97
C GLY A 318 -23.85 17.30 20.76
N LYS A 319 -23.25 17.49 19.58
CA LYS A 319 -23.94 18.06 18.39
C LYS A 319 -24.10 17.06 17.24
N GLN A 320 -25.26 17.12 16.57
CA GLN A 320 -25.50 16.48 15.27
C GLN A 320 -25.16 17.50 14.18
N PHE A 321 -24.09 17.23 13.42
CA PHE A 321 -23.65 18.09 12.31
C PHE A 321 -24.20 17.55 10.99
N SER A 322 -24.57 18.45 10.07
CA SER A 322 -25.22 18.12 8.81
C SER A 322 -24.20 17.85 7.70
N ASN A 323 -24.27 16.68 7.05
CA ASN A 323 -23.46 16.36 5.86
C ASN A 323 -23.65 17.43 4.77
N ARG A 324 -22.59 18.14 4.40
CA ARG A 324 -22.59 19.06 3.25
C ARG A 324 -21.36 18.79 2.37
N PRO A 325 -21.51 18.79 1.03
CA PRO A 325 -20.39 18.59 0.12
C PRO A 325 -19.42 19.78 0.14
N VAL A 326 -18.12 19.46 0.12
CA VAL A 326 -16.97 20.36 0.24
C VAL A 326 -16.81 21.29 -0.97
N SER A 327 -16.51 22.56 -0.70
CA SER A 327 -15.91 23.52 -1.64
C SER A 327 -14.46 23.82 -1.22
N THR A 328 -13.52 23.79 -2.17
CA THR A 328 -12.06 23.90 -1.97
C THR A 328 -11.56 25.34 -2.11
N HIS A 329 -10.79 25.83 -1.12
CA HIS A 329 -9.87 26.97 -1.27
C HIS A 329 -8.51 26.69 -0.61
N ILE A 330 -7.45 27.17 -1.26
CA ILE A 330 -6.03 26.76 -1.13
C ILE A 330 -5.27 27.68 -0.14
N ASN A 331 -4.45 27.10 0.75
CA ASN A 331 -3.49 27.81 1.62
C ASN A 331 -2.04 27.67 1.10
N LYS A 332 -1.19 28.68 1.37
CA LYS A 332 0.13 28.89 0.71
C LYS A 332 1.34 28.17 1.38
N GLU A 333 2.13 27.58 0.49
CA GLU A 333 3.33 26.73 0.60
C GLU A 333 4.63 27.36 1.17
N THR A 334 5.57 26.46 1.49
CA THR A 334 6.95 26.71 1.92
C THR A 334 7.95 26.66 0.73
N PRO A 335 9.14 27.29 0.84
CA PRO A 335 10.01 27.54 -0.31
C PRO A 335 10.74 26.33 -0.92
N ASN A 336 10.65 25.14 -0.30
CA ASN A 336 11.25 23.91 -0.81
C ASN A 336 10.23 22.97 -1.48
N ASP A 337 8.91 23.29 -1.44
CA ASP A 337 7.84 22.52 -2.12
C ASP A 337 7.85 22.74 -3.62
N PHE A 338 8.07 23.98 -4.05
CA PHE A 338 7.76 24.39 -5.42
C PHE A 338 8.49 23.55 -6.48
N GLU A 339 9.76 23.19 -6.26
CA GLU A 339 10.51 22.40 -7.24
C GLU A 339 10.04 20.94 -7.30
N GLN A 340 9.61 20.37 -6.16
CA GLN A 340 8.99 19.04 -6.13
C GLN A 340 7.59 19.06 -6.76
N VAL A 341 6.74 20.02 -6.38
CA VAL A 341 5.41 20.21 -6.97
C VAL A 341 5.51 20.48 -8.46
N TYR A 342 6.48 21.30 -8.89
CA TYR A 342 6.71 21.57 -10.31
C TYR A 342 7.12 20.32 -11.08
N GLU A 343 8.03 19.50 -10.55
CA GLU A 343 8.39 18.23 -11.20
C GLU A 343 7.19 17.25 -11.22
N GLN A 344 6.39 17.17 -10.16
CA GLN A 344 5.15 16.38 -10.18
C GLN A 344 4.14 16.89 -11.23
N MET A 345 3.91 18.19 -11.28
CA MET A 345 3.05 18.81 -12.29
C MET A 345 3.57 18.58 -13.72
N LYS A 346 4.88 18.62 -13.91
CA LYS A 346 5.51 18.38 -15.22
C LYS A 346 5.27 16.94 -15.68
N VAL A 347 5.55 15.95 -14.83
CA VAL A 347 5.30 14.54 -15.14
C VAL A 347 3.79 14.28 -15.37
N ALA A 348 2.93 14.82 -14.51
CA ALA A 348 1.48 14.72 -14.64
C ALA A 348 1.00 15.30 -15.98
N ASN A 349 1.51 16.48 -16.36
CA ASN A 349 1.19 17.11 -17.63
C ASN A 349 1.74 16.34 -18.83
N GLU A 350 2.93 15.75 -18.75
CA GLU A 350 3.49 14.90 -19.80
C GLU A 350 2.65 13.64 -20.03
N LEU A 351 2.14 13.01 -18.96
CA LEU A 351 1.22 11.87 -19.05
C LEU A 351 -0.13 12.29 -19.64
N LEU A 352 -0.72 13.38 -19.16
CA LEU A 352 -2.02 13.89 -19.64
C LEU A 352 -1.97 14.33 -21.10
N THR A 353 -0.88 14.96 -21.55
CA THR A 353 -0.74 15.42 -22.95
C THR A 353 -0.52 14.28 -23.93
N GLN A 354 -0.04 13.13 -23.46
CA GLN A 354 0.14 11.92 -24.27
C GLN A 354 -1.05 10.97 -24.20
N PHE A 355 -1.94 11.16 -23.22
CA PHE A 355 -3.14 10.35 -23.08
C PHE A 355 -4.03 10.50 -24.30
N SER A 356 -4.51 9.36 -24.80
CA SER A 356 -5.44 9.29 -25.92
C SER A 356 -6.25 8.00 -25.86
N ILE A 357 -7.41 8.01 -26.51
CA ILE A 357 -8.18 6.82 -26.82
C ILE A 357 -8.18 6.63 -28.34
N THR A 358 -7.55 5.56 -28.82
CA THR A 358 -7.39 5.29 -30.25
C THR A 358 -8.06 3.99 -30.67
N GLU A 359 -8.73 3.97 -31.81
CA GLU A 359 -9.28 2.73 -32.38
C GLU A 359 -8.18 1.94 -33.10
N VAL A 360 -8.06 0.65 -32.80
CA VAL A 360 -7.03 -0.25 -33.36
C VAL A 360 -7.67 -1.40 -34.11
N SER A 361 -7.13 -1.69 -35.28
CA SER A 361 -7.55 -2.82 -36.10
C SER A 361 -7.08 -4.15 -35.50
N THR A 362 -7.99 -4.87 -34.82
CA THR A 362 -7.71 -6.18 -34.21
C THR A 362 -7.20 -7.19 -35.24
N ARG A 363 -6.04 -7.79 -34.96
CA ARG A 363 -5.43 -8.86 -35.78
C ARG A 363 -5.90 -10.25 -35.33
N GLN A 364 -5.36 -11.30 -35.95
CA GLN A 364 -5.77 -12.68 -35.67
C GLN A 364 -5.48 -13.13 -34.23
N THR A 365 -4.48 -12.55 -33.58
CA THR A 365 -4.10 -12.89 -32.21
C THR A 365 -3.88 -11.61 -31.40
N LEU A 366 -3.88 -11.73 -30.07
CA LEU A 366 -3.56 -10.65 -29.16
C LEU A 366 -2.14 -10.13 -29.41
N GLU A 367 -1.18 -11.03 -29.60
CA GLU A 367 0.22 -10.70 -29.91
C GLU A 367 0.33 -9.81 -31.14
N LYS A 368 -0.34 -10.19 -32.23
CA LYS A 368 -0.34 -9.41 -33.48
C LYS A 368 -1.09 -8.08 -33.35
N THR A 369 -1.99 -7.96 -32.39
CA THR A 369 -2.71 -6.70 -32.12
C THR A 369 -1.82 -5.77 -31.30
N LEU A 370 -1.09 -6.31 -30.31
CA LEU A 370 -0.06 -5.58 -29.58
C LEU A 370 1.09 -5.13 -30.49
N ASP A 371 1.46 -5.91 -31.51
CA ASP A 371 2.42 -5.47 -32.54
C ASP A 371 1.99 -4.15 -33.18
N VAL A 372 0.74 -4.06 -33.63
CA VAL A 372 0.22 -2.82 -34.25
C VAL A 372 0.31 -1.64 -33.29
N ILE A 373 -0.04 -1.84 -32.02
CA ILE A 373 0.00 -0.80 -30.99
C ILE A 373 1.44 -0.36 -30.70
N LEU A 374 2.35 -1.32 -30.48
CA LEU A 374 3.72 -1.04 -30.05
C LEU A 374 4.59 -0.52 -31.19
N ASP A 375 4.33 -0.91 -32.44
CA ASP A 375 5.00 -0.39 -33.63
C ASP A 375 4.73 1.12 -33.80
N GLU A 376 3.52 1.60 -33.46
CA GLU A 376 3.20 3.05 -33.46
C GLU A 376 3.94 3.82 -32.37
N LEU A 377 4.40 3.13 -31.32
CA LEU A 377 5.13 3.69 -30.19
C LEU A 377 6.66 3.60 -30.34
N GLU A 378 7.14 2.93 -31.38
CA GLU A 378 8.57 2.73 -31.65
C GLU A 378 9.30 4.06 -31.84
N GLY A 379 10.47 4.20 -31.20
CA GLY A 379 11.30 5.37 -31.28
C GLY A 379 10.88 6.51 -30.34
N VAL A 380 9.59 6.61 -29.99
CA VAL A 380 9.03 7.68 -29.13
C VAL A 380 8.89 7.22 -27.68
N VAL A 381 8.17 6.13 -27.43
CA VAL A 381 7.91 5.59 -26.08
C VAL A 381 8.71 4.29 -25.88
N VAL A 382 8.82 3.48 -26.93
CA VAL A 382 9.44 2.15 -26.87
C VAL A 382 10.70 2.13 -27.74
N GLU A 383 11.76 1.51 -27.24
CA GLU A 383 12.99 1.27 -28.00
C GLU A 383 12.94 -0.05 -28.79
N ASP A 384 12.43 -1.12 -28.17
CA ASP A 384 12.26 -2.42 -28.82
C ASP A 384 10.81 -2.94 -28.61
N PRO A 385 9.92 -2.72 -29.60
CA PRO A 385 8.53 -3.17 -29.54
C PRO A 385 8.38 -4.67 -29.33
N GLN A 386 9.27 -5.47 -29.91
CA GLN A 386 9.19 -6.93 -29.83
C GLN A 386 9.48 -7.41 -28.40
N LYS A 387 10.49 -6.82 -27.75
CA LYS A 387 10.83 -7.13 -26.35
C LYS A 387 9.72 -6.71 -25.39
N VAL A 388 9.15 -5.52 -25.56
CA VAL A 388 8.03 -5.05 -24.73
C VAL A 388 6.81 -5.97 -24.89
N ARG A 389 6.46 -6.36 -26.12
CA ARG A 389 5.38 -7.32 -26.37
C ARG A 389 5.62 -8.66 -25.69
N GLU A 390 6.84 -9.20 -25.77
CA GLU A 390 7.21 -10.46 -25.11
C GLU A 390 6.94 -10.40 -23.61
N LEU A 391 7.32 -9.31 -22.95
CA LEU A 391 7.10 -9.08 -21.52
C LEU A 391 5.60 -8.95 -21.18
N LEU A 392 4.84 -8.19 -21.95
CA LEU A 392 3.39 -8.04 -21.76
C LEU A 392 2.64 -9.38 -21.90
N ILE A 393 3.00 -10.16 -22.92
CA ILE A 393 2.39 -11.47 -23.18
C ILE A 393 2.82 -12.49 -22.13
N HIS A 394 4.09 -12.48 -21.72
CA HIS A 394 4.57 -13.32 -20.63
C HIS A 394 3.78 -13.01 -19.34
N ARG A 395 3.65 -11.73 -18.98
CA ARG A 395 2.88 -11.30 -17.81
C ARG A 395 1.42 -11.74 -17.88
N HIS A 396 0.77 -11.59 -19.03
CA HIS A 396 -0.62 -12.02 -19.26
C HIS A 396 -0.79 -13.55 -19.12
N LYS A 397 0.19 -14.33 -19.58
CA LYS A 397 0.17 -15.80 -19.46
C LYS A 397 0.44 -16.28 -18.04
N THR A 398 1.29 -15.57 -17.30
CA THR A 398 1.62 -15.91 -15.91
C THR A 398 0.47 -15.57 -14.96
N ALA A 399 -0.17 -14.40 -15.13
CA ALA A 399 -1.34 -14.03 -14.36
C ALA A 399 -2.32 -13.21 -15.24
N PRO A 400 -3.59 -13.65 -15.35
CA PRO A 400 -4.60 -12.94 -16.14
C PRO A 400 -4.76 -11.48 -15.71
N ILE A 401 -5.03 -10.60 -16.67
CA ILE A 401 -5.06 -9.13 -16.46
C ILE A 401 -6.40 -8.49 -16.84
N GLY A 402 -7.36 -9.30 -17.29
CA GLY A 402 -8.71 -8.82 -17.60
C GLY A 402 -9.46 -8.45 -16.33
N ILE A 403 -10.16 -7.31 -16.32
CA ILE A 403 -10.93 -6.91 -15.15
C ILE A 403 -12.26 -7.71 -15.13
N PRO A 404 -12.53 -8.54 -14.11
CA PRO A 404 -13.71 -9.40 -14.09
C PRO A 404 -15.02 -8.63 -14.24
N ASN A 405 -15.99 -9.23 -14.95
CA ASN A 405 -17.30 -8.63 -15.27
C ASN A 405 -17.22 -7.33 -16.10
N THR A 406 -16.11 -7.08 -16.79
CA THR A 406 -15.96 -5.94 -17.71
C THR A 406 -15.62 -6.43 -19.12
N HIS A 407 -15.23 -5.52 -20.02
CA HIS A 407 -14.72 -5.85 -21.36
C HIS A 407 -13.35 -5.20 -21.62
N PHE A 408 -12.61 -4.89 -20.55
CA PHE A 408 -11.31 -4.24 -20.65
C PHE A 408 -10.24 -4.92 -19.78
N ALA A 409 -8.97 -4.65 -20.10
CA ALA A 409 -7.81 -5.17 -19.38
C ALA A 409 -6.71 -4.12 -19.29
N LEU A 410 -5.97 -4.11 -18.18
CA LEU A 410 -4.81 -3.24 -17.97
C LEU A 410 -3.51 -3.98 -18.26
N PHE A 411 -2.97 -3.75 -19.44
CA PHE A 411 -1.66 -4.23 -19.85
C PHE A 411 -0.61 -3.27 -19.31
N HIS A 412 0.25 -3.76 -18.43
CA HIS A 412 1.31 -2.94 -17.87
C HIS A 412 2.67 -3.62 -17.90
N SER A 413 3.72 -2.82 -18.09
CA SER A 413 5.10 -3.29 -17.99
C SER A 413 6.05 -2.13 -17.65
N ALA A 414 6.87 -2.35 -16.63
CA ALA A 414 8.09 -1.58 -16.38
C ALA A 414 9.27 -2.41 -16.90
N ASN A 415 10.08 -1.85 -17.81
CA ASN A 415 11.26 -2.52 -18.36
C ASN A 415 12.26 -1.54 -19.02
N THR A 416 13.51 -1.96 -19.17
CA THR A 416 14.59 -1.17 -19.82
C THR A 416 14.33 -0.79 -21.29
N TYR A 417 13.38 -1.43 -21.99
CA TYR A 417 13.05 -1.14 -23.39
C TYR A 417 11.98 -0.04 -23.55
N VAL A 418 11.48 0.51 -22.45
CA VAL A 418 10.59 1.67 -22.44
C VAL A 418 11.40 2.91 -22.09
N LYS A 419 11.27 3.97 -22.89
CA LYS A 419 12.05 5.21 -22.76
C LYS A 419 11.47 6.20 -21.77
N LYS A 420 10.13 6.21 -21.64
CA LYS A 420 9.39 7.17 -20.81
C LYS A 420 8.03 6.61 -20.38
N PRO A 421 7.47 7.08 -19.26
CA PRO A 421 6.11 6.74 -18.83
C PRO A 421 5.08 6.99 -19.92
N TYR A 422 4.12 6.08 -20.04
CA TYR A 422 3.06 6.17 -21.04
C TYR A 422 1.78 5.49 -20.56
N PHE A 423 0.65 6.16 -20.77
CA PHE A 423 -0.67 5.58 -20.54
C PHE A 423 -1.62 5.97 -21.68
N ALA A 424 -2.25 4.98 -22.29
CA ALA A 424 -3.26 5.19 -23.33
C ALA A 424 -4.27 4.05 -23.38
N ILE A 425 -5.38 4.29 -24.09
CA ILE A 425 -6.46 3.32 -24.25
C ILE A 425 -6.63 3.03 -25.74
N PHE A 426 -6.81 1.75 -26.05
CA PHE A 426 -7.02 1.27 -27.40
C PHE A 426 -8.33 0.51 -27.50
N ASP A 427 -9.27 1.05 -28.29
CA ASP A 427 -10.53 0.40 -28.61
C ASP A 427 -10.33 -0.58 -29.77
N LEU A 428 -10.65 -1.84 -29.51
CA LEU A 428 -10.40 -2.93 -30.45
C LEU A 428 -11.57 -3.05 -31.43
N SER A 429 -11.28 -3.02 -32.73
CA SER A 429 -12.32 -3.13 -33.78
C SER A 429 -13.10 -4.45 -33.76
N ARG A 430 -12.55 -5.49 -33.11
CA ARG A 430 -13.21 -6.76 -32.80
C ARG A 430 -12.78 -7.24 -31.42
N SER A 431 -13.68 -7.95 -30.72
CA SER A 431 -13.36 -8.54 -29.43
C SER A 431 -12.28 -9.63 -29.54
N VAL A 432 -11.47 -9.73 -28.49
CA VAL A 432 -10.42 -10.75 -28.34
C VAL A 432 -10.71 -11.55 -27.07
N PRO A 433 -10.79 -12.89 -27.13
CA PRO A 433 -10.99 -13.69 -25.92
C PRO A 433 -9.74 -13.65 -25.04
N ILE A 434 -9.89 -13.31 -23.77
CA ILE A 434 -8.84 -13.34 -22.75
C ILE A 434 -9.37 -13.99 -21.46
N LEU A 435 -8.48 -14.20 -20.50
CA LEU A 435 -8.86 -14.55 -19.13
C LEU A 435 -8.94 -13.28 -18.27
N GLY A 436 -10.00 -13.18 -17.47
CA GLY A 436 -10.09 -12.23 -16.36
C GLY A 436 -9.22 -12.65 -15.18
N MET A 437 -8.94 -11.73 -14.25
CA MET A 437 -8.21 -12.00 -13.00
C MET A 437 -8.88 -13.07 -12.13
N ASP A 438 -10.18 -13.31 -12.32
CA ASP A 438 -10.92 -14.42 -11.71
C ASP A 438 -10.76 -15.75 -12.47
N ARG A 439 -9.84 -15.79 -13.45
CA ARG A 439 -9.55 -16.92 -14.35
C ARG A 439 -10.73 -17.38 -15.19
N LYS A 440 -11.79 -16.56 -15.31
CA LYS A 440 -12.90 -16.85 -16.21
C LYS A 440 -12.65 -16.24 -17.60
N PRO A 441 -13.12 -16.90 -18.67
CA PRO A 441 -13.08 -16.29 -20.01
C PRO A 441 -13.91 -15.01 -20.05
N MET A 442 -13.36 -13.98 -20.69
CA MET A 442 -14.04 -12.71 -20.97
C MET A 442 -13.64 -12.17 -22.36
N GLU A 443 -14.47 -11.29 -22.91
CA GLU A 443 -14.24 -10.67 -24.21
C GLU A 443 -13.60 -9.30 -24.03
N LEU A 444 -12.38 -9.11 -24.54
CA LEU A 444 -11.65 -7.85 -24.52
C LEU A 444 -12.07 -6.99 -25.71
N THR A 445 -12.67 -5.84 -25.45
CA THR A 445 -12.96 -4.81 -26.47
C THR A 445 -12.16 -3.53 -26.28
N ARG A 446 -11.60 -3.31 -25.08
CA ARG A 446 -10.84 -2.10 -24.74
C ARG A 446 -9.56 -2.45 -24.00
N LEU A 447 -8.42 -2.02 -24.51
CA LEU A 447 -7.09 -2.30 -23.95
C LEU A 447 -6.52 -1.03 -23.31
N LEU A 448 -6.29 -1.06 -22.00
CA LEU A 448 -5.55 0.01 -21.30
C LEU A 448 -4.07 -0.40 -21.32
N LEU A 449 -3.20 0.43 -21.90
CA LEU A 449 -1.76 0.19 -21.95
C LEU A 449 -1.03 1.18 -21.05
N MET A 450 -0.26 0.66 -20.10
CA MET A 450 0.55 1.44 -19.16
C MET A 450 2.01 0.97 -19.22
N LEU A 451 2.90 1.77 -19.80
CA LEU A 451 4.32 1.43 -19.94
C LEU A 451 5.18 2.36 -19.08
N ALA A 452 6.25 1.81 -18.54
CA ALA A 452 7.20 2.54 -17.71
C ALA A 452 8.65 2.10 -17.96
N PRO A 453 9.64 3.01 -17.86
CA PRO A 453 11.04 2.64 -17.82
C PRO A 453 11.37 1.93 -16.49
N ASP A 454 12.44 1.12 -16.45
CA ASP A 454 12.89 0.46 -15.19
C ASP A 454 13.44 1.46 -14.15
N ASN A 455 13.96 2.60 -14.60
CA ASN A 455 14.58 3.61 -13.76
C ASN A 455 13.68 4.85 -13.55
N MET A 456 12.44 4.62 -13.15
CA MET A 456 11.51 5.71 -12.84
C MET A 456 11.96 6.56 -11.65
N SER A 457 11.52 7.82 -11.67
CA SER A 457 11.50 8.70 -10.51
C SER A 457 10.32 8.36 -9.60
N THR A 458 10.43 8.70 -8.31
CA THR A 458 9.37 8.51 -7.31
C THR A 458 8.03 9.13 -7.73
N THR A 459 8.08 10.25 -8.45
CA THR A 459 6.93 10.96 -8.99
C THR A 459 6.20 10.15 -10.07
N GLU A 460 6.94 9.59 -11.03
CA GLU A 460 6.38 8.79 -12.11
C GLU A 460 5.68 7.53 -11.57
N GLU A 461 6.31 6.90 -10.58
CA GLU A 461 5.78 5.72 -9.89
C GLU A 461 4.47 6.02 -9.17
N ARG A 462 4.42 7.13 -8.43
CA ARG A 462 3.21 7.58 -7.71
C ARG A 462 2.06 7.85 -8.66
N LEU A 463 2.28 8.63 -9.72
CA LEU A 463 1.24 9.03 -10.66
C LEU A 463 0.70 7.84 -11.48
N LEU A 464 1.57 6.99 -12.02
CA LEU A 464 1.15 5.76 -12.71
C LEU A 464 0.41 4.79 -11.77
N GLY A 465 0.90 4.68 -10.53
CA GLY A 465 0.25 3.89 -9.47
C GLY A 465 -1.18 4.37 -9.18
N ARG A 466 -1.40 5.69 -9.14
CA ARG A 466 -2.75 6.27 -8.97
C ARG A 466 -3.68 5.95 -10.13
N ILE A 467 -3.21 6.02 -11.38
CA ILE A 467 -4.01 5.58 -12.53
C ILE A 467 -4.39 4.12 -12.36
N SER A 468 -3.41 3.23 -12.17
CA SER A 468 -3.61 1.79 -12.02
C SER A 468 -4.62 1.45 -10.93
N ASN A 469 -4.47 2.06 -9.74
CA ASN A 469 -5.38 1.85 -8.62
C ASN A 469 -6.80 2.31 -8.93
N SER A 470 -6.92 3.48 -9.56
CA SER A 470 -8.23 4.07 -9.85
C SER A 470 -9.07 3.19 -10.77
N VAL A 471 -8.45 2.41 -11.67
CA VAL A 471 -9.13 1.53 -12.63
C VAL A 471 -10.10 0.56 -11.95
N ILE A 472 -9.77 0.12 -10.73
CA ILE A 472 -10.54 -0.88 -9.96
C ILE A 472 -10.99 -0.36 -8.59
N GLU A 473 -10.77 0.91 -8.30
CA GLU A 473 -11.04 1.51 -6.98
C GLU A 473 -12.53 1.57 -6.64
N SER A 474 -13.39 1.81 -7.64
CA SER A 474 -14.84 1.89 -7.44
C SER A 474 -15.60 1.43 -8.68
N ASP A 475 -16.87 1.04 -8.48
CA ASP A 475 -17.78 0.67 -9.59
C ASP A 475 -17.92 1.82 -10.59
N VAL A 476 -17.91 3.07 -10.12
CA VAL A 476 -17.97 4.27 -10.97
C VAL A 476 -16.73 4.32 -11.87
N ASN A 477 -15.54 4.11 -11.33
CA ASN A 477 -14.32 4.13 -12.13
C ASN A 477 -14.29 2.98 -13.14
N ILE A 478 -14.70 1.78 -12.73
CA ILE A 478 -14.81 0.63 -13.63
C ILE A 478 -15.71 0.99 -14.82
N GLN A 479 -16.87 1.62 -14.58
CA GLN A 479 -17.75 2.10 -15.65
C GLN A 479 -17.08 3.19 -16.51
N THR A 480 -16.39 4.15 -15.88
CA THR A 480 -15.66 5.22 -16.59
C THR A 480 -14.58 4.68 -17.50
N TYR A 481 -13.72 3.75 -17.04
CA TYR A 481 -12.68 3.17 -17.88
C TYR A 481 -13.25 2.25 -18.96
N GLN A 482 -14.35 1.55 -18.67
CA GLN A 482 -14.99 0.65 -19.62
C GLN A 482 -15.73 1.36 -20.75
N TYR A 483 -16.39 2.48 -20.48
CA TYR A 483 -17.31 3.13 -21.43
C TYR A 483 -17.05 4.62 -21.67
N GLY A 484 -16.22 5.26 -20.84
CA GLY A 484 -15.90 6.68 -20.95
C GLY A 484 -15.22 6.99 -22.28
N ASP A 485 -15.51 8.19 -22.78
CA ASP A 485 -14.77 8.79 -23.89
C ASP A 485 -13.46 9.42 -23.38
N GLU A 486 -12.67 9.97 -24.32
CA GLU A 486 -11.37 10.54 -24.01
C GLU A 486 -11.48 11.69 -23.00
N GLU A 487 -12.50 12.53 -23.12
CA GLU A 487 -12.73 13.67 -22.21
C GLU A 487 -13.04 13.18 -20.78
N ALA A 488 -13.97 12.23 -20.61
CA ALA A 488 -14.33 11.71 -19.29
C ALA A 488 -13.14 11.02 -18.58
N ILE A 489 -12.33 10.25 -19.31
CA ILE A 489 -11.16 9.57 -18.74
C ILE A 489 -10.04 10.58 -18.46
N TYR A 490 -9.84 11.56 -19.35
CA TYR A 490 -8.88 12.64 -19.13
C TYR A 490 -9.21 13.43 -17.85
N GLU A 491 -10.46 13.85 -17.67
CA GLU A 491 -10.90 14.55 -16.45
C GLU A 491 -10.68 13.70 -15.21
N ARG A 492 -10.94 12.39 -15.29
CA ARG A 492 -10.69 11.47 -14.17
C ARG A 492 -9.21 11.40 -13.82
N ILE A 493 -8.33 11.20 -14.80
CA ILE A 493 -6.87 11.13 -14.58
C ILE A 493 -6.35 12.46 -14.06
N SER A 494 -6.81 13.58 -14.62
CA SER A 494 -6.45 14.93 -14.17
C SER A 494 -6.84 15.14 -12.71
N SER A 495 -8.05 14.76 -12.31
CA SER A 495 -8.48 14.82 -10.92
C SER A 495 -7.60 13.96 -10.00
N LEU A 496 -7.23 12.75 -10.42
CA LEU A 496 -6.35 11.87 -9.64
C LEU A 496 -4.97 12.50 -9.41
N PHE A 497 -4.39 13.10 -10.45
CA PHE A 497 -3.10 13.78 -10.35
C PHE A 497 -3.16 15.02 -9.47
N ILE A 498 -4.23 15.81 -9.55
CA ILE A 498 -4.42 16.98 -8.68
C ILE A 498 -4.51 16.55 -7.22
N THR A 499 -5.25 15.48 -6.92
CA THR A 499 -5.33 14.94 -5.55
C THR A 499 -3.97 14.44 -5.09
N GLU A 500 -3.26 13.66 -5.89
CA GLU A 500 -1.92 13.15 -5.53
C GLU A 500 -0.91 14.27 -5.24
N ILE A 501 -0.90 15.31 -6.08
CA ILE A 501 0.01 16.44 -5.89
C ILE A 501 -0.29 17.16 -4.57
N LYS A 502 -1.59 17.36 -4.25
CA LYS A 502 -2.02 17.97 -2.98
C LYS A 502 -1.69 17.12 -1.76
N ASP A 503 -1.97 15.81 -1.83
CA ASP A 503 -1.71 14.89 -0.71
C ASP A 503 -0.20 14.84 -0.39
N SER A 504 0.66 15.00 -1.40
CA SER A 504 2.12 15.03 -1.21
C SER A 504 2.65 16.30 -0.53
N GLU A 505 1.84 17.35 -0.42
CA GLU A 505 2.16 18.57 0.36
C GLU A 505 1.85 18.39 1.86
N GLU A 506 1.10 17.35 2.23
CA GLU A 506 0.67 17.08 3.62
C GLU A 506 1.56 16.04 4.36
N GLU A 507 2.39 15.28 3.64
CA GLU A 507 3.45 14.40 4.19
C GLU A 507 4.72 15.16 4.59
#